data_AF-A0A6C0EAF4-F1
#
_entry.id   AF-A0A6C0EAF4-F1
#
_cell.length_a   1.000
_cell.length_b   1.000
_cell.length_c   1.000
_cell.angle_alpha   90.00
_cell.angle_beta   90.00
_cell.angle_gamma   90.00
#
_symmetry.space_group_name_H-M   'P 1'
#
loop_
_entity.id
_entity.type
_entity.pdbx_description
1 polymer ?
#
loop_
_entity_poly.entity_id
_entity_poly.type
_entity_poly.pdbx_seq_one_letter_code
_entity_poly.pdbx_strand_id
1 'polypeptide(L)'
;MSKKKIIMKDVATQTNEYVKPELTYTDKLSKKDIASYLENFEKVDDVNELKVGNNIRYFLKKGDEMNFRIGGTILNIDGLPEWIYVGAGNIKWSIQLKDAIIFKMIDVNKLRSEYEEIIRDNKMEIEKLTKYIARMKKDIKKN
;
A
#
# COMPACT_ATOMS: atom_id res chain seq x y z
N MET A 1 40.83 -15.06 -43.45
CA MET A 1 39.56 -15.41 -42.76
C MET A 1 38.91 -14.12 -42.28
N SER A 2 37.84 -13.68 -42.95
CA SER A 2 37.16 -12.41 -42.66
C SER A 2 36.00 -12.66 -41.70
N LYS A 3 36.01 -12.03 -40.52
CA LYS A 3 34.92 -12.13 -39.54
C LYS A 3 33.75 -11.28 -40.05
N LYS A 4 32.68 -11.92 -40.52
CA LYS A 4 31.40 -11.27 -40.81
C LYS A 4 30.85 -10.66 -39.52
N LYS A 5 30.74 -9.33 -39.48
CA LYS A 5 30.05 -8.58 -38.43
C LYS A 5 28.55 -8.76 -38.67
N ILE A 6 27.87 -9.50 -37.78
CA ILE A 6 26.41 -9.61 -37.79
C ILE A 6 25.88 -8.26 -37.34
N ILE A 7 25.26 -7.52 -38.27
CA ILE A 7 24.52 -6.29 -37.96
C ILE A 7 23.11 -6.75 -37.58
N MET A 8 22.81 -6.77 -36.29
CA MET A 8 21.41 -6.79 -35.83
C MET A 8 20.79 -5.46 -36.25
N LYS A 9 19.74 -5.53 -37.08
CA LYS A 9 18.94 -4.37 -37.44
C LYS A 9 18.08 -4.02 -36.23
N ASP A 10 18.48 -2.96 -35.51
CA ASP A 10 17.63 -2.31 -34.53
C ASP A 10 16.35 -1.82 -35.23
N VAL A 11 15.23 -2.42 -34.87
CA VAL A 11 13.90 -1.92 -35.20
C VAL A 11 13.43 -1.11 -33.99
N ALA A 12 13.02 0.13 -34.28
CA ALA A 12 12.47 1.16 -33.41
C ALA A 12 13.48 2.17 -32.81
N THR A 13 13.84 3.13 -33.65
CA THR A 13 14.24 4.49 -33.26
C THR A 13 13.15 5.17 -32.41
N GLN A 14 13.38 5.30 -31.11
CA GLN A 14 13.04 6.49 -30.32
C GLN A 14 14.18 6.75 -29.35
N THR A 15 15.17 7.53 -29.77
CA THR A 15 16.13 8.17 -28.88
C THR A 15 15.43 9.30 -28.13
N ASN A 16 14.55 8.95 -27.19
CA ASN A 16 14.21 9.85 -26.10
C ASN A 16 15.15 9.46 -24.95
N GLU A 17 16.35 10.06 -24.94
CA GLU A 17 17.17 10.06 -23.73
C GLU A 17 16.32 10.68 -22.63
N TYR A 18 15.84 9.85 -21.70
CA TYR A 18 15.05 10.32 -20.57
C TYR A 18 15.94 11.20 -19.71
N VAL A 19 15.82 12.52 -19.87
CA VAL A 19 16.47 13.49 -19.00
C VAL A 19 15.62 13.63 -17.74
N LYS A 20 16.12 13.06 -16.65
CA LYS A 20 15.46 13.20 -15.35
C LYS A 20 15.47 14.67 -14.93
N PRO A 21 14.32 15.29 -14.61
CA PRO A 21 14.28 16.64 -14.09
C PRO A 21 14.97 16.71 -12.71
N GLU A 22 15.65 17.81 -12.41
CA GLU A 22 16.37 18.02 -11.15
C GLU A 22 15.44 17.95 -9.92
N LEU A 23 14.18 18.38 -10.08
CA LEU A 23 13.15 18.32 -9.06
C LEU A 23 11.89 17.66 -9.62
N THR A 24 11.44 16.59 -8.96
CA THR A 24 10.14 15.98 -9.24
C THR A 24 9.04 16.64 -8.40
N TYR A 25 7.78 16.52 -8.81
CA TYR A 25 6.63 17.03 -8.03
C TYR A 25 6.67 16.56 -6.58
N THR A 26 7.01 15.28 -6.35
CA THR A 26 7.09 14.70 -5.01
C THR A 26 8.20 15.31 -4.15
N ASP A 27 9.25 15.85 -4.76
CA ASP A 27 10.36 16.47 -4.02
C ASP A 27 9.97 17.87 -3.49
N LYS A 28 8.87 18.45 -3.98
CA LYS A 28 8.32 19.73 -3.52
C LYS A 28 7.28 19.58 -2.41
N LEU A 29 6.90 18.35 -2.04
CA LEU A 29 5.87 18.10 -1.04
C LEU A 29 6.38 18.42 0.36
N SER A 30 5.60 19.17 1.13
CA SER A 30 5.90 19.37 2.54
C SER A 30 5.58 18.10 3.34
N LYS A 31 6.11 18.01 4.57
CA LYS A 31 5.76 16.92 5.50
C LYS A 31 4.25 16.81 5.73
N LYS A 32 3.54 17.94 5.73
CA LYS A 32 2.08 17.99 5.87
C LYS A 32 1.37 17.36 4.67
N ASP A 33 1.83 17.67 3.46
CA ASP A 33 1.25 17.10 2.23
C ASP A 33 1.49 15.59 2.18
N ILE A 34 2.69 15.14 2.54
CA ILE A 34 3.02 13.71 2.62
C ILE A 34 2.11 12.99 3.63
N ALA A 35 1.88 13.59 4.80
CA ALA A 35 0.97 13.02 5.80
C ALA A 35 -0.45 12.89 5.25
N SER A 36 -0.96 13.88 4.52
CA SER A 36 -2.27 13.79 3.85
C SER A 36 -2.32 12.68 2.79
N TYR A 37 -1.24 12.46 2.04
CA TYR A 37 -1.18 11.34 1.09
C TYR A 37 -1.15 9.95 1.74
N LEU A 38 -0.76 9.88 3.03
CA LEU A 38 -0.66 8.64 3.79
C LEU A 38 -1.85 8.40 4.75
N GLU A 39 -2.82 9.32 4.82
CA GLU A 39 -3.93 9.26 5.78
C GLU A 39 -4.71 7.93 5.74
N ASN A 40 -4.92 7.37 4.55
CA ASN A 40 -5.63 6.10 4.33
C ASN A 40 -4.69 4.94 3.98
N PHE A 41 -3.42 5.05 4.34
CA PHE A 41 -2.41 4.05 4.07
C PHE A 41 -1.78 3.57 5.37
N GLU A 42 -1.55 2.26 5.45
CA GLU A 42 -0.87 1.63 6.57
C GLU A 42 0.53 1.17 6.15
N LYS A 43 1.48 1.25 7.07
CA LYS A 43 2.84 0.74 6.85
C LYS A 43 2.79 -0.78 6.73
N VAL A 44 3.51 -1.31 5.76
CA VAL A 44 3.65 -2.75 5.54
C VAL A 44 4.90 -3.22 6.26
N ASP A 45 4.74 -4.05 7.28
CA ASP A 45 5.86 -4.64 8.03
C ASP A 45 6.36 -5.93 7.39
N ASP A 46 5.48 -6.73 6.79
CA ASP A 46 5.82 -7.89 5.97
C ASP A 46 5.40 -7.69 4.51
N VAL A 47 6.37 -7.65 3.59
CA VAL A 47 6.14 -7.47 2.16
C VAL A 47 5.34 -8.61 1.52
N ASN A 48 5.27 -9.78 2.16
CA ASN A 48 4.44 -10.90 1.71
C ASN A 48 2.93 -10.63 1.87
N GLU A 49 2.54 -9.62 2.64
CA GLU A 49 1.15 -9.19 2.73
C GLU A 49 0.66 -8.45 1.48
N LEU A 50 1.59 -8.00 0.64
CA LEU A 50 1.28 -7.28 -0.59
C LEU A 50 0.61 -8.20 -1.60
N LYS A 51 -0.45 -7.70 -2.24
CA LYS A 51 -1.22 -8.42 -3.26
C LYS A 51 -1.34 -7.58 -4.52
N VAL A 52 -1.46 -8.25 -5.66
CA VAL A 52 -1.85 -7.60 -6.92
C VAL A 52 -3.15 -6.83 -6.70
N GLY A 53 -3.21 -5.60 -7.20
CA GLY A 53 -4.33 -4.68 -6.99
C GLY A 53 -4.21 -3.78 -5.76
N ASN A 54 -3.26 -4.00 -4.84
CA ASN A 54 -3.02 -3.04 -3.78
C ASN A 54 -2.48 -1.73 -4.35
N ASN A 55 -3.08 -0.61 -3.95
CA ASN A 55 -2.50 0.70 -4.17
C ASN A 55 -1.45 0.96 -3.09
N ILE A 56 -0.25 1.36 -3.48
CA ILE A 56 0.85 1.59 -2.55
C ILE A 56 1.46 2.98 -2.69
N ARG A 57 1.90 3.50 -1.55
CA ARG A 57 2.85 4.61 -1.44
C ARG A 57 4.15 4.07 -0.87
N TYR A 58 5.26 4.75 -1.11
CA TYR A 58 6.52 4.29 -0.54
C TYR A 58 7.54 5.40 -0.37
N PHE A 59 8.50 5.16 0.51
CA PHE A 59 9.73 5.93 0.56
C PHE A 59 10.87 5.10 0.01
N LEU A 60 11.74 5.71 -0.78
CA LEU A 60 13.01 5.11 -1.20
C LEU A 60 14.16 5.75 -0.44
N LYS A 61 15.02 4.92 0.11
CA LYS A 61 16.29 5.35 0.67
C LYS A 61 17.25 5.73 -0.46
N LYS A 62 17.81 6.93 -0.40
CA LYS A 62 18.87 7.39 -1.30
C LYS A 62 19.97 8.04 -0.46
N GLY A 63 20.99 7.25 -0.12
CA GLY A 63 21.98 7.65 0.88
C GLY A 63 21.34 7.74 2.27
N ASP A 64 21.45 8.90 2.91
CA ASP A 64 20.87 9.15 4.24
C ASP A 64 19.46 9.77 4.18
N GLU A 65 18.96 10.05 2.98
CA GLU A 65 17.66 10.69 2.79
C GLU A 65 16.57 9.68 2.37
N MET A 66 15.35 9.89 2.87
CA MET A 66 14.16 9.14 2.47
C MET A 66 13.32 9.99 1.52
N ASN A 67 13.15 9.51 0.29
CA ASN A 67 12.39 10.20 -0.74
C ASN A 67 10.99 9.60 -0.87
N PHE A 68 9.96 10.40 -0.60
CA PHE A 68 8.58 9.98 -0.77
C PHE A 68 8.22 9.83 -2.25
N ARG A 69 7.44 8.78 -2.56
CA ARG A 69 6.88 8.51 -3.88
C ARG A 69 5.39 8.18 -3.77
N ILE A 70 4.62 8.80 -4.65
CA ILE A 70 3.16 8.61 -4.80
C ILE A 70 2.81 7.18 -5.22
N GLY A 71 3.74 6.42 -5.78
CA GLY A 71 3.49 5.03 -6.11
C GLY A 71 2.34 4.81 -7.09
N GLY A 72 1.65 3.69 -6.93
CA GLY A 72 0.68 3.19 -7.89
C GLY A 72 0.08 1.86 -7.44
N THR A 73 -0.61 1.20 -8.35
CA THR A 73 -1.25 -0.09 -8.10
C THR A 73 -0.29 -1.23 -8.46
N ILE A 74 -0.15 -2.22 -7.58
CA ILE A 74 0.66 -3.41 -7.84
C ILE A 74 0.04 -4.21 -8.98
N LEU A 75 0.83 -4.45 -10.02
CA LEU A 75 0.43 -5.22 -11.19
C LEU A 75 0.93 -6.67 -11.13
N ASN A 76 2.09 -6.90 -10.50
CA ASN A 76 2.72 -8.22 -10.40
C ASN A 76 3.64 -8.26 -9.16
N ILE A 77 3.63 -9.41 -8.47
CA ILE A 77 4.37 -9.69 -7.22
C ILE A 77 5.35 -10.87 -7.34
N ASP A 78 5.55 -11.42 -8.54
CA ASP A 78 6.40 -12.60 -8.78
C ASP A 78 7.87 -12.36 -8.38
N GLY A 79 8.27 -11.09 -8.26
CA GLY A 79 9.60 -10.66 -7.81
C GLY A 79 9.77 -10.56 -6.30
N LEU A 80 8.76 -10.89 -5.48
CA LEU A 80 8.88 -10.83 -4.02
C LEU A 80 9.94 -11.82 -3.50
N PRO A 81 10.71 -11.43 -2.47
CA PRO A 81 10.66 -10.18 -1.72
C PRO A 81 11.57 -9.07 -2.27
N GLU A 82 12.17 -9.24 -3.46
CA GLU A 82 13.19 -8.33 -3.97
C GLU A 82 12.62 -7.10 -4.66
N TRP A 83 11.58 -7.29 -5.48
CA TRP A 83 10.97 -6.22 -6.25
C TRP A 83 9.50 -6.49 -6.57
N ILE A 84 8.78 -5.43 -6.90
CA ILE A 84 7.38 -5.47 -7.36
C ILE A 84 7.19 -4.61 -8.60
N TYR A 85 6.24 -4.98 -9.46
CA TYR A 85 5.81 -4.13 -10.58
C TYR A 85 4.58 -3.33 -10.19
N VAL A 86 4.64 -2.02 -10.41
CA VAL A 86 3.52 -1.12 -10.17
C VAL A 86 3.16 -0.32 -11.43
N GLY A 87 1.93 0.17 -11.47
CA GLY A 87 1.48 1.07 -12.51
C GLY A 87 0.51 2.14 -12.04
N ALA A 88 0.53 3.27 -12.76
CA ALA A 88 -0.41 4.37 -12.61
C ALA A 88 -0.85 4.80 -14.03
N GLY A 89 -2.04 4.36 -14.44
CA GLY A 89 -2.52 4.54 -15.81
C GLY A 89 -1.58 3.85 -16.83
N ASN A 90 -1.04 4.64 -17.77
CA ASN A 90 -0.14 4.14 -18.81
C ASN A 90 1.32 3.99 -18.35
N ILE A 91 1.68 4.52 -17.17
CA ILE A 91 3.05 4.49 -16.67
C ILE A 91 3.22 3.25 -15.78
N LYS A 92 4.30 2.50 -16.01
CA LYS A 92 4.65 1.29 -15.26
C LYS A 92 6.12 1.32 -14.88
N TRP A 93 6.46 0.85 -13.69
CA TRP A 93 7.84 0.75 -13.22
C TRP A 93 7.98 -0.35 -12.17
N SER A 94 9.22 -0.77 -11.90
CA SER A 94 9.55 -1.68 -10.82
C SER A 94 10.07 -0.92 -9.60
N ILE A 95 9.78 -1.44 -8.41
CA ILE A 95 10.31 -0.93 -7.14
C ILE A 95 11.15 -2.03 -6.52
N GLN A 96 12.40 -1.71 -6.15
CA GLN A 96 13.23 -2.59 -5.34
C GLN A 96 12.87 -2.42 -3.87
N LEU A 97 12.52 -3.52 -3.20
CA LEU A 97 11.97 -3.49 -1.84
C LEU A 97 13.04 -3.35 -0.75
N LYS A 98 14.27 -3.78 -1.03
CA LYS A 98 15.41 -3.72 -0.08
C LYS A 98 15.61 -2.33 0.53
N ASP A 99 15.45 -1.28 -0.28
CA ASP A 99 15.67 0.11 0.12
C ASP A 99 14.35 0.90 0.22
N ALA A 100 13.21 0.21 0.28
CA ALA A 100 11.89 0.82 0.28
C ALA A 100 11.12 0.59 1.58
N ILE A 101 10.46 1.64 2.07
CA ILE A 101 9.41 1.51 3.09
C ILE A 101 8.07 1.61 2.37
N ILE A 102 7.30 0.53 2.38
CA ILE A 102 6.03 0.42 1.66
C ILE A 102 4.86 0.75 2.60
N PHE A 103 3.88 1.45 2.05
CA PHE A 103 2.59 1.70 2.65
C PHE A 103 1.50 1.21 1.71
N LYS A 104 0.52 0.44 2.19
CA LYS A 104 -0.61 -0.07 1.39
C LYS A 104 -1.89 0.64 1.78
N MET A 105 -2.75 0.92 0.79
CA MET A 105 -4.05 1.54 1.05
C MET A 105 -4.91 0.59 1.88
N ILE A 106 -5.53 1.13 2.93
CA ILE A 106 -6.46 0.38 3.76
C ILE A 106 -7.69 0.03 2.91
N ASP A 107 -8.11 -1.23 2.94
CA ASP A 107 -9.36 -1.64 2.32
C ASP A 107 -10.53 -1.20 3.20
N VAL A 108 -11.15 -0.07 2.83
CA VAL A 108 -12.27 0.54 3.56
C VAL A 108 -13.47 -0.41 3.64
N ASN A 109 -13.69 -1.28 2.64
CA ASN A 109 -14.78 -2.24 2.69
C ASN A 109 -14.50 -3.33 3.72
N LYS A 110 -13.27 -3.86 3.73
CA LYS A 110 -12.83 -4.82 4.75
C LYS A 110 -12.95 -4.22 6.15
N LEU A 111 -12.46 -2.99 6.32
CA LEU A 111 -12.53 -2.27 7.59
C LEU A 111 -13.98 -2.07 8.05
N ARG A 112 -14.88 -1.66 7.15
CA ARG A 112 -16.31 -1.52 7.46
C ARG A 112 -16.91 -2.85 7.94
N SER A 113 -16.63 -3.95 7.24
CA SER A 113 -17.15 -5.26 7.62
C SER A 113 -16.65 -5.74 8.99
N GLU A 114 -15.37 -5.50 9.30
CA GLU A 114 -14.80 -5.80 10.63
C GLU A 114 -15.51 -5.00 11.73
N TYR A 115 -15.76 -3.70 11.51
CA TYR A 115 -16.50 -2.87 12.47
C TYR A 115 -17.96 -3.29 12.62
N GLU A 116 -18.63 -3.69 11.53
CA GLU A 116 -20.01 -4.19 11.57
C GLU A 116 -20.12 -5.45 12.44
N GLU A 117 -19.16 -6.35 12.35
CA GLU A 117 -19.09 -7.56 13.18
C GLU A 117 -18.89 -7.23 14.66
N ILE A 118 -17.91 -6.37 14.98
CA ILE A 118 -17.66 -5.91 16.35
C ILE A 118 -18.91 -5.25 16.96
N ILE A 119 -19.59 -4.40 16.20
CA ILE A 119 -20.82 -3.73 16.65
C ILE A 119 -21.92 -4.76 16.93
N ARG A 120 -22.08 -5.75 16.06
CA ARG A 120 -23.07 -6.81 16.24
C ARG A 120 -22.79 -7.63 17.50
N ASP A 121 -21.55 -8.04 17.70
CA ASP A 121 -21.16 -8.87 18.84
C ASP A 121 -21.32 -8.11 20.17
N ASN A 122 -20.90 -6.84 20.19
CA ASN A 122 -21.12 -5.96 21.34
C ASN A 122 -22.61 -5.76 21.65
N LYS A 123 -23.47 -5.61 20.62
CA LYS A 123 -24.93 -5.52 20.82
C LYS A 123 -25.50 -6.79 21.44
N MET A 124 -25.06 -7.96 20.98
CA MET A 124 -25.48 -9.24 21.54
C MET A 124 -25.05 -9.38 23.01
N GLU A 125 -23.84 -8.94 23.34
CA GLU A 125 -23.34 -9.00 24.72
C GLU A 125 -24.08 -8.04 25.65
N ILE A 126 -24.34 -6.81 25.20
CA ILE A 126 -25.17 -5.84 25.93
C ILE A 126 -26.56 -6.42 26.21
N GLU A 127 -27.18 -7.08 25.24
CA GLU A 127 -28.49 -7.69 25.42
C GLU A 127 -28.47 -8.82 26.47
N LYS A 128 -27.46 -9.70 26.42
CA LYS A 128 -27.28 -10.76 27.43
C LYS A 128 -27.09 -10.19 28.83
N LEU A 129 -26.18 -9.23 28.98
CA LEU A 129 -25.90 -8.58 30.26
C LEU A 129 -27.13 -7.84 30.79
N THR A 130 -27.88 -7.17 29.92
CA THR A 130 -29.12 -6.47 30.30
C THR A 130 -30.18 -7.45 30.81
N LYS A 131 -30.37 -8.60 30.14
CA LYS A 131 -31.28 -9.66 30.60
C LYS A 131 -30.84 -10.25 31.94
N TYR A 132 -29.53 -10.48 32.11
CA TYR A 132 -28.96 -11.00 33.34
C TYR A 132 -29.19 -10.04 34.52
N ILE A 133 -28.88 -8.75 34.34
CA ILE A 133 -29.13 -7.70 35.33
C ILE A 133 -30.62 -7.61 35.68
N ALA A 134 -31.51 -7.69 34.69
CA ALA A 134 -32.95 -7.65 34.92
C ALA A 134 -33.44 -8.83 35.78
N ARG A 135 -32.87 -10.03 35.57
CA ARG A 135 -33.16 -11.21 36.38
C ARG A 135 -32.67 -11.04 37.83
N MET A 136 -31.40 -10.67 38.01
CA MET A 136 -30.84 -10.44 39.35
C MET A 136 -31.60 -9.37 40.13
N LYS A 137 -32.01 -8.27 39.49
CA LYS A 137 -32.83 -7.22 40.11
C LYS A 137 -34.19 -7.73 40.58
N LYS A 138 -34.81 -8.69 39.88
CA LYS A 138 -36.07 -9.32 40.32
C LYS A 138 -35.85 -10.21 41.53
N ASP A 139 -34.75 -10.95 41.56
CA ASP A 139 -34.41 -11.85 42.67
C ASP A 139 -34.11 -11.07 43.95
N ILE A 140 -33.40 -9.93 43.84
CA ILE A 140 -33.16 -9.03 44.98
C ILE A 140 -34.46 -8.44 45.53
N LYS A 141 -35.43 -8.07 44.68
CA LYS A 141 -36.72 -7.51 45.12
C LYS A 141 -37.65 -8.51 45.80
N LYS A 142 -37.38 -9.82 45.69
CA LYS A 142 -38.19 -10.88 46.29
C LYS A 142 -37.72 -11.27 47.70
N ASN A 143 -36.50 -10.91 48.07
CA ASN A 143 -35.95 -11.04 49.42
C ASN A 143 -36.07 -9.73 50.18
#